data_AF-A0A8J7IE25-F1
#
_entry.id   AF-A0A8J7IE25-F1
#
_cell.length_a   1.000
_cell.length_b   1.000
_cell.length_c   1.000
_cell.angle_alpha   90.00
_cell.angle_beta   90.00
_cell.angle_gamma   90.00
#
_symmetry.space_group_name_H-M   'P 1'
#
loop_
_entity.id
_entity.type
_entity.pdbx_description
1 polymer ?
#
loop_
_entity_poly.entity_id
_entity_poly.type
_entity_poly.pdbx_seq_one_letter_code
_entity_poly.pdbx_strand_id
1 'polypeptide(L)' 'MGKKGQKGQKDIPELYDEVKKRVNLALTPTGIEGLDAIADSIDLSRSELVERIGRNLIPVNASSLTQEDQQVIKKP' A
#
# COMPACT_ATOMS: atom_id res chain seq x y z
N MET A 1 -7.12 -10.40 -29.29
CA MET A 1 -7.07 -11.53 -28.33
C MET A 1 -6.76 -10.96 -26.96
N GLY A 2 -7.76 -10.83 -26.08
CA GLY A 2 -7.57 -10.29 -24.73
C GLY A 2 -6.87 -11.33 -23.84
N LYS A 3 -5.74 -10.97 -23.24
CA LYS A 3 -5.03 -11.84 -22.29
C LYS A 3 -5.88 -11.96 -21.03
N LYS A 4 -6.11 -13.20 -20.60
CA LYS A 4 -6.89 -13.56 -19.41
C LYS A 4 -6.20 -12.95 -18.17
N GLY A 5 -6.82 -11.98 -17.51
CA GLY A 5 -6.29 -11.32 -16.31
C GLY A 5 -6.01 -9.83 -16.41
N GLN A 6 -6.40 -9.14 -17.48
CA GLN A 6 -6.36 -7.66 -17.57
C GLN A 6 -7.77 -7.09 -17.50
N LYS A 7 -7.96 -6.08 -16.64
CA LYS A 7 -9.18 -5.28 -16.65
C LYS A 7 -9.01 -4.25 -17.76
N GLY A 8 -9.52 -4.57 -18.96
CA GLY A 8 -9.49 -3.63 -20.07
C GLY A 8 -10.26 -2.35 -19.75
N GLN A 9 -9.57 -1.34 -19.23
CA GLN A 9 -10.00 0.05 -19.22
C GLN A 9 -9.14 0.79 -20.23
N LYS A 10 -9.76 1.07 -21.37
CA LYS A 10 -9.22 1.93 -22.42
C LYS A 10 -9.01 3.31 -21.76
N ASP A 11 -7.76 3.75 -21.68
CA ASP A 11 -7.28 5.08 -21.22
C ASP A 11 -6.56 5.17 -19.85
N ILE A 12 -6.15 4.06 -19.21
CA ILE A 12 -5.34 4.12 -17.98
C ILE A 12 -3.89 3.69 -18.27
N PRO A 13 -2.86 4.43 -17.81
CA PRO A 13 -1.47 4.00 -17.99
C PRO A 13 -1.28 2.58 -17.45
N GLU A 14 -0.57 1.75 -18.21
CA GLU A 14 -0.41 0.30 -18.02
C GLU A 14 0.03 -0.11 -16.59
N LEU A 15 0.59 0.84 -15.81
CA LEU A 15 0.95 0.69 -14.41
C LEU A 15 -0.24 0.36 -13.48
N TYR A 16 -1.48 0.68 -13.88
CA TYR A 16 -2.69 0.42 -13.09
C TYR A 16 -3.54 -0.76 -13.60
N ASP A 17 -3.09 -1.46 -14.66
CA ASP A 17 -3.84 -2.60 -15.24
C ASP A 17 -3.58 -3.92 -14.49
N GLU A 18 -2.69 -3.92 -13.50
CA GLU A 18 -2.45 -5.09 -12.67
C GLU A 18 -3.64 -5.42 -11.78
N VAL A 19 -4.16 -6.63 -11.90
CA VAL A 19 -5.25 -7.11 -11.05
C VAL A 19 -4.75 -7.31 -9.62
N LYS A 20 -5.35 -6.58 -8.68
CA LYS A 20 -5.06 -6.70 -7.25
C LYS A 20 -5.16 -8.17 -6.81
N LYS A 21 -4.08 -8.70 -6.24
CA LYS A 21 -4.09 -10.01 -5.56
C LYS A 21 -4.62 -9.83 -4.15
N ARG A 22 -5.58 -10.66 -3.73
CA ARG A 22 -6.05 -10.65 -2.34
C ARG A 22 -4.93 -11.13 -1.41
N VAL A 23 -4.55 -10.28 -0.46
CA VAL A 23 -3.59 -10.57 0.60
C VAL A 23 -4.24 -10.24 1.94
N ASN A 24 -3.91 -11.02 2.98
CA ASN A 24 -4.36 -10.74 4.34
C ASN A 24 -3.22 -10.06 5.11
N LEU A 25 -3.50 -8.91 5.72
CA LEU A 25 -2.57 -8.18 6.57
C LEU A 25 -3.20 -8.02 7.95
N ALA A 26 -2.53 -8.51 8.99
CA ALA A 26 -2.94 -8.29 10.37
C ALA A 26 -2.29 -7.01 10.89
N LEU A 27 -3.10 -6.09 11.39
CA LEU A 27 -2.68 -4.80 11.95
C LEU A 27 -3.41 -4.58 13.27
N THR A 28 -2.81 -3.78 14.16
CA THR A 28 -3.50 -3.30 15.36
C THR A 28 -4.60 -2.30 14.99
N PRO A 29 -5.65 -2.14 15.82
CA PRO A 29 -6.70 -1.15 15.59
C PRO A 29 -6.13 0.26 15.37
N THR A 30 -5.18 0.68 16.20
CA THR A 30 -4.49 1.97 16.07
C THR A 30 -3.75 2.11 14.76
N GLY A 31 -3.10 1.04 14.27
CA GLY A 31 -2.43 1.05 12.98
C GLY A 31 -3.42 1.18 11.81
N ILE A 32 -4.62 0.59 11.93
CA ILE A 32 -5.69 0.71 10.94
C ILE A 32 -6.21 2.14 10.90
N GLU A 33 -6.53 2.73 12.06
CA GLU A 33 -7.02 4.11 12.17
C GLU A 33 -6.01 5.13 11.64
N GLY A 34 -4.72 4.93 11.93
CA GLY A 34 -3.65 5.76 11.38
C GLY A 34 -3.56 5.69 9.85
N LEU A 35 -3.67 4.49 9.27
CA LEU A 35 -3.70 4.32 7.81
C LEU A 35 -4.93 4.95 7.17
N ASP A 36 -6.10 4.83 7.81
CA ASP A 36 -7.33 5.47 7.32
C ASP A 36 -7.22 6.99 7.34
N ALA A 37 -6.74 7.58 8.44
CA ALA A 37 -6.57 9.03 8.53
C ALA A 37 -5.60 9.57 7.47
N ILE A 38 -4.49 8.86 7.21
CA ILE A 38 -3.55 9.23 6.14
C ILE A 38 -4.24 9.12 4.79
N ALA A 39 -4.96 8.02 4.53
CA ALA A 39 -5.62 7.78 3.25
C ALA A 39 -6.70 8.84 2.97
N ASP A 40 -7.53 9.19 3.96
CA ASP A 40 -8.54 10.26 3.88
C ASP A 40 -7.89 11.62 3.56
N SER A 41 -6.74 11.93 4.17
CA SER A 41 -6.06 13.22 3.98
C SER A 41 -5.56 13.45 2.54
N ILE A 42 -5.41 12.38 1.75
CA ILE A 42 -4.96 12.41 0.35
C ILE A 42 -6.00 11.85 -0.62
N ASP A 43 -7.26 11.72 -0.20
CA ASP A 43 -8.40 11.22 -0.98
C ASP A 43 -8.16 9.82 -1.61
N LEU A 44 -7.58 8.90 -0.83
CA LEU A 44 -7.32 7.53 -1.25
C LEU A 44 -8.01 6.51 -0.35
N SER A 45 -8.23 5.32 -0.89
CA SER A 45 -8.56 4.17 -0.06
C SER A 45 -7.31 3.64 0.65
N ARG A 46 -7.50 3.00 1.81
CA ARG A 46 -6.43 2.31 2.55
C ARG A 46 -5.62 1.33 1.68
N SER A 47 -6.31 0.55 0.85
CA SER A 47 -5.64 -0.41 -0.03
C SER A 47 -4.78 0.28 -1.10
N GLU A 48 -5.22 1.43 -1.58
CA GLU A 48 -4.48 2.20 -2.58
C GLU A 48 -3.27 2.91 -1.95
N LEU A 49 -3.42 3.43 -0.74
CA LEU A 49 -2.30 3.98 0.04
C LEU A 49 -1.18 2.94 0.18
N VAL A 50 -1.52 1.71 0.59
CA VAL A 50 -0.56 0.61 0.74
C VAL A 50 0.09 0.23 -0.59
N GLU A 51 -0.66 0.21 -1.69
CA GLU A 51 -0.07 -0.06 -3.01
C GLU A 51 0.88 1.06 -3.48
N ARG A 52 0.52 2.32 -3.27
CA ARG A 52 1.39 3.45 -3.63
C ARG A 52 2.69 3.46 -2.83
N ILE A 53 2.64 3.09 -1.55
CA ILE A 53 3.83 2.85 -0.73
C ILE A 53 4.68 1.72 -1.33
N GLY A 54 4.07 0.57 -1.62
CA GLY A 54 4.78 -0.59 -2.18
C GLY A 54 5.38 -0.34 -3.57
N ARG A 55 4.77 0.53 -4.38
CA ARG A 55 5.26 0.97 -5.69
C ARG A 55 6.28 2.13 -5.61
N ASN A 56 6.67 2.57 -4.40
CA ASN A 56 7.54 3.73 -4.17
C ASN A 56 6.99 5.06 -4.75
N LEU A 57 5.68 5.17 -4.93
CA LEU A 57 5.02 6.43 -5.31
C LEU A 57 4.86 7.36 -4.10
N ILE A 58 4.80 6.79 -2.91
CA ILE A 58 4.89 7.51 -1.63
C ILE A 58 6.22 7.08 -0.99
N PRO A 59 7.18 7.99 -0.81
CA PRO A 59 8.48 7.62 -0.25
C PRO A 59 8.33 7.26 1.23
N VAL A 60 8.83 6.09 1.61
CA VAL A 60 8.96 5.69 3.01
C VAL A 60 10.43 5.78 3.39
N ASN A 61 10.75 6.69 4.32
CA ASN A 61 12.11 6.88 4.79
C ASN A 61 12.40 5.98 6.00
N ALA A 62 12.99 4.81 5.75
CA ALA A 62 13.38 3.87 6.80
C ALA A 62 14.43 4.45 7.76
N SER A 63 15.23 5.43 7.33
CA SER A 63 16.26 6.07 8.16
C SER A 63 15.66 6.96 9.26
N SER A 64 14.36 7.24 9.22
CA SER A 64 13.65 8.01 10.26
C SER A 64 13.16 7.13 11.42
N LEU A 65 13.30 5.80 11.32
CA LEU A 65 12.93 4.88 12.41
C LEU A 65 13.90 5.03 13.57
N THR A 66 13.37 5.30 14.77
CA THR A 66 14.21 5.42 15.97
C THR A 66 14.83 4.06 16.33
N GLN A 67 15.90 4.05 17.12
CA GLN A 67 16.53 2.80 17.56
C GLN A 67 15.60 1.94 18.44
N GLU A 68 14.57 2.53 19.02
CA GLU A 68 13.51 1.83 19.78
C GLU A 68 12.56 1.10 18.83
N ASP A 69 12.17 1.73 17.72
CA ASP A 69 11.34 1.11 16.66
C ASP A 69 12.06 -0.08 15.99
N GLN A 70 13.38 0.02 15.80
CA GLN A 70 14.18 -1.04 15.16
C GLN A 70 14.30 -2.32 16.00
N GLN A 71 14.22 -2.22 17.33
CA GLN A 71 14.29 -3.39 18.23
C GLN A 71 13.00 -4.23 18.19
N VAL A 72 11.86 -3.62 17.88
CA VAL A 72 10.56 -4.30 17.74
C VAL A 72 10.42 -5.03 16.38
N ILE A 73 11.21 -4.62 15.37
CA ILE A 73 11.17 -5.18 13.99
C ILE A 73 12.01 -6.47 13.86
N LYS A 74 12.59 -7.02 14.95
CA LYS A 74 13.18 -8.37 14.91
C LYS A 74 12.09 -9.41 14.65
N LYS A 75 11.85 -9.70 13.36
CA LYS A 75 11.06 -10.86 12.92
C LYS A 75 11.67 -12.15 13.50
N PRO A 76 10.84 -13.15 13.85
CA PRO A 76 11.30 -14.53 14.03
C PRO A 76 11.83 -15.12 12.72
#